data_AF-A0AAW2IV18-F1
#
_entry.id   AF-A0AAW2IV18-F1
#
_cell.length_a   1.000
_cell.length_b   1.000
_cell.length_c   1.000
_cell.angle_alpha   90.00
_cell.angle_beta   90.00
_cell.angle_gamma   90.00
#
_symmetry.space_group_name_H-M   'P 1'
#
loop_
_entity.id
_entity.type
_entity.pdbx_description
1 polymer ?
#
loop_
_entity_poly.entity_id
_entity_poly.type
_entity_poly.pdbx_seq_one_letter_code
_entity_poly.pdbx_strand_id
1 'polypeptide(L)'
;MAFPGRHALEDPSHSHIPSSYAPLLDSANETSDRQGRRRRASVVALPLMAVLLVVALFSVVALVTNGNKPTPMVSTPPESQQPENMIPPRRGEAEGVSLKSFRPLLGAPKYSWTNKLLAWQKTGFHFQPKKNWMNGPVFYKGWYHFFYQYNPYGAVWGNIAWGHAVSRDLIHWRHLPMAMVPDDWYDINGVWTGSATILEDGRLVMLYTGSTNESVQVQNLAYPADPSDPLLVDWVKYPGNPVLVPPPGIGSKDFRDPTTAWLTPQGKWRFIIGSKLNKTGISLVYDTKDFKTYELLNGLLHSVPGTGMWECVDIFPVSKIVENGLDTGTTGRK
;
A
#
# COMPACT_ATOMS: atom_id res chain seq x y z
N MET A 1 35.08 38.76 55.26
CA MET A 1 33.69 39.20 55.01
C MET A 1 32.91 37.95 54.60
N ALA A 2 32.35 37.16 55.50
CA ALA A 2 31.15 37.36 56.36
C ALA A 2 29.82 37.23 55.57
N PHE A 3 29.22 36.03 55.66
CA PHE A 3 27.83 35.62 55.36
C PHE A 3 26.82 36.24 56.37
N PRO A 4 25.47 36.25 56.17
CA PRO A 4 24.54 35.08 56.21
C PRO A 4 23.35 35.20 55.20
N GLY A 5 22.44 34.27 54.93
CA GLY A 5 21.97 33.03 55.55
C GLY A 5 20.42 33.03 55.62
N ARG A 6 19.77 31.85 55.48
CA ARG A 6 18.35 31.48 55.78
C ARG A 6 17.29 31.77 54.69
N HIS A 7 16.16 31.06 54.52
CA HIS A 7 15.39 30.09 55.33
C HIS A 7 14.56 29.18 54.38
N ALA A 8 14.21 27.97 54.84
CA ALA A 8 13.17 27.10 54.30
C ALA A 8 11.76 27.53 54.77
N LEU A 9 10.72 27.24 53.97
CA LEU A 9 9.30 27.16 54.36
C LEU A 9 8.58 26.04 53.58
N GLU A 10 7.84 25.21 54.32
CA GLU A 10 6.87 24.18 53.93
C GLU A 10 5.55 24.82 53.39
N ASP A 11 4.96 24.30 52.29
CA ASP A 11 3.68 23.51 52.17
C ASP A 11 2.37 24.37 52.27
N PRO A 12 1.14 24.00 51.77
CA PRO A 12 0.66 22.83 51.03
C PRO A 12 -0.25 23.11 49.80
N SER A 13 -0.50 22.10 48.96
CA SER A 13 -1.87 21.63 48.60
C SER A 13 -1.93 20.80 47.31
N HIS A 14 -2.77 19.76 47.38
CA HIS A 14 -3.33 18.91 46.33
C HIS A 14 -2.43 17.84 45.71
N SER A 15 -2.81 16.57 45.58
CA SER A 15 -3.82 15.67 46.18
C SER A 15 -3.76 14.41 45.32
N HIS A 16 -3.83 13.26 45.97
CA HIS A 16 -4.13 11.92 45.46
C HIS A 16 -2.97 11.01 45.00
N ILE A 17 -3.06 9.81 45.59
CA ILE A 17 -2.14 8.69 45.67
C ILE A 17 -2.53 7.64 44.59
N PRO A 18 -2.01 6.39 44.64
CA PRO A 18 -1.28 5.75 43.56
C PRO A 18 -2.20 4.89 42.68
N SER A 19 -1.69 4.33 41.59
CA SER A 19 -2.35 3.15 41.02
C SER A 19 -1.35 2.02 40.85
N SER A 20 -1.41 1.12 41.83
CA SER A 20 -0.80 -0.19 41.85
C SER A 20 -1.54 -1.13 40.90
N TYR A 21 -0.78 -1.93 40.16
CA TYR A 21 -1.27 -3.10 39.44
C TYR A 21 -1.68 -4.22 40.41
N ALA A 22 -2.83 -4.85 40.15
CA ALA A 22 -3.15 -6.24 40.55
C ALA A 22 -4.27 -6.80 39.63
N PRO A 23 -4.38 -8.15 39.49
CA PRO A 23 -4.67 -8.82 38.22
C PRO A 23 -6.12 -9.29 38.03
N LEU A 24 -6.36 -9.78 36.79
CA LEU A 24 -7.55 -10.50 36.33
C LEU A 24 -8.00 -11.62 37.27
N LEU A 25 -9.31 -11.71 37.51
CA LEU A 25 -9.99 -12.90 38.01
C LEU A 25 -11.35 -13.10 37.34
N ASP A 26 -11.67 -14.38 37.20
CA ASP A 26 -12.74 -15.02 36.46
C ASP A 26 -14.16 -14.79 36.99
N SER A 27 -15.10 -15.03 36.07
CA SER A 27 -16.50 -15.47 36.21
C SER A 27 -17.15 -15.48 37.60
N ALA A 28 -18.29 -14.77 37.75
CA ALA A 28 -19.64 -15.35 37.71
C ALA A 28 -20.70 -14.39 38.30
N ASN A 29 -21.88 -14.40 37.67
CA ASN A 29 -23.21 -14.01 38.17
C ASN A 29 -23.46 -12.57 38.64
N GLU A 30 -24.32 -11.84 37.91
CA GLU A 30 -25.73 -11.76 38.29
C GLU A 30 -26.62 -11.19 37.16
N THR A 31 -27.64 -11.99 36.87
CA THR A 31 -29.01 -11.64 36.48
C THR A 31 -29.40 -10.17 36.27
N SER A 32 -29.84 -9.85 35.05
CA SER A 32 -30.99 -8.95 34.87
C SER A 32 -31.80 -9.36 33.62
N ASP A 33 -32.92 -10.02 33.90
CA ASP A 33 -34.23 -9.88 33.25
C ASP A 33 -34.29 -9.38 31.79
N ARG A 34 -34.54 -10.31 30.85
CA ARG A 34 -35.10 -9.99 29.53
C ARG A 34 -36.24 -10.95 29.20
N GLN A 35 -37.45 -10.42 29.37
CA GLN A 35 -38.69 -10.94 28.80
C GLN A 35 -38.54 -11.37 27.34
N GLY A 36 -39.09 -12.54 27.05
CA GLY A 36 -39.02 -13.20 25.77
C GLY A 36 -39.73 -12.45 24.64
N ARG A 37 -39.12 -12.52 23.46
CA ARG A 37 -39.81 -12.34 22.18
C ARG A 37 -39.26 -13.35 21.17
N ARG A 38 -39.90 -14.52 21.11
CA ARG A 38 -39.77 -15.50 20.03
C ARG A 38 -40.01 -14.79 18.69
N ARG A 39 -39.04 -14.79 17.78
CA ARG A 39 -39.28 -14.53 16.35
C ARG A 39 -39.14 -15.85 15.59
N ARG A 40 -40.22 -16.19 14.89
CA ARG A 40 -40.40 -17.36 14.02
C ARG A 40 -39.35 -17.36 12.90
N ALA A 41 -38.71 -18.52 12.67
CA ALA A 41 -37.97 -18.77 11.44
C ALA A 41 -38.96 -18.97 10.29
N SER A 42 -38.86 -18.15 9.26
CA SER A 42 -39.76 -18.12 8.11
C SER A 42 -39.46 -19.26 7.14
N VAL A 43 -40.50 -20.03 6.83
CA VAL A 43 -40.56 -21.04 5.77
C VAL A 43 -40.42 -20.33 4.40
N VAL A 44 -39.20 -20.14 3.90
CA VAL A 44 -38.96 -19.61 2.53
C VAL A 44 -37.85 -20.37 1.78
N ALA A 45 -37.11 -21.28 2.43
CA ALA A 45 -36.00 -21.99 1.79
C ALA A 45 -36.40 -23.20 0.91
N LEU A 46 -37.61 -23.75 1.10
CA LEU A 46 -38.06 -24.95 0.38
C LEU A 46 -38.52 -24.74 -1.08
N PRO A 47 -39.23 -23.66 -1.47
CA PRO A 47 -39.68 -23.51 -2.85
C PRO A 47 -38.56 -23.15 -3.85
N LEU A 48 -37.49 -22.49 -3.40
CA LEU A 48 -36.37 -22.11 -4.30
C LEU A 48 -35.58 -23.32 -4.81
N MET A 49 -35.36 -24.33 -3.95
CA MET A 49 -34.68 -25.57 -4.32
C MET A 49 -35.48 -26.40 -5.33
N ALA A 50 -36.81 -26.41 -5.22
CA ALA A 50 -37.68 -27.11 -6.15
C ALA A 50 -37.67 -26.48 -7.55
N VAL A 51 -37.65 -25.14 -7.63
CA VAL A 51 -37.59 -24.43 -8.93
C VAL A 51 -36.26 -24.67 -9.64
N LEU A 52 -35.14 -24.68 -8.90
CA LEU A 52 -33.82 -24.96 -9.48
C LEU A 52 -33.69 -26.39 -10.02
N LEU A 53 -34.29 -27.38 -9.35
CA LEU A 53 -34.34 -28.77 -9.81
C LEU A 53 -35.17 -28.94 -11.08
N VAL A 54 -36.30 -28.24 -11.21
CA VAL A 54 -37.16 -28.29 -12.40
C VAL A 54 -36.44 -27.67 -13.61
N VAL A 55 -35.76 -26.53 -13.44
CA VAL A 55 -34.99 -25.87 -14.51
C VAL A 55 -33.83 -26.75 -14.99
N ALA A 56 -33.15 -27.44 -14.07
CA ALA A 56 -32.09 -28.39 -14.41
C ALA A 56 -32.65 -29.59 -15.20
N LEU A 57 -33.83 -30.11 -14.83
CA LEU A 57 -34.47 -31.23 -15.53
C LEU A 57 -34.87 -30.85 -16.97
N PHE A 58 -35.44 -29.66 -17.18
CA PHE A 58 -35.82 -29.18 -18.52
C PHE A 58 -34.60 -28.96 -19.42
N SER A 59 -33.48 -28.52 -18.85
CA SER A 59 -32.23 -28.30 -19.61
C SER A 59 -31.62 -29.61 -20.10
N VAL A 60 -31.70 -30.68 -19.31
CA VAL A 60 -31.21 -32.02 -19.69
C VAL A 60 -32.14 -32.66 -20.74
N VAL A 61 -33.46 -32.53 -20.60
CA VAL A 61 -34.43 -33.07 -21.58
C VAL A 61 -34.32 -32.36 -22.95
N ALA A 62 -34.05 -31.05 -22.96
CA ALA A 62 -33.83 -30.31 -24.21
C ALA A 62 -32.52 -30.75 -24.92
N LEU A 63 -31.49 -31.14 -24.16
CA LEU A 63 -30.23 -31.64 -24.73
C LEU A 63 -30.39 -33.04 -25.33
N VAL A 64 -31.22 -33.88 -24.71
CA VAL A 64 -31.45 -35.27 -25.17
C VAL A 64 -32.44 -35.32 -26.34
N THR A 65 -33.42 -34.42 -26.40
CA THR A 65 -34.44 -34.43 -27.48
C THR A 65 -33.98 -33.77 -28.78
N ASN A 66 -32.96 -32.88 -28.75
CA ASN A 66 -32.38 -32.28 -29.95
C ASN A 66 -31.26 -33.11 -30.60
N GLY A 67 -30.90 -34.26 -30.04
CA GLY A 67 -29.80 -35.10 -30.52
C GLY A 67 -30.11 -35.98 -31.74
N ASN A 68 -31.35 -36.04 -32.24
CA ASN A 68 -31.73 -36.96 -33.32
C ASN A 68 -32.70 -36.33 -34.34
N LYS A 69 -32.17 -35.70 -35.38
CA LYS A 69 -32.84 -35.59 -36.70
C LYS A 69 -31.80 -35.66 -37.83
N PRO A 70 -31.96 -36.54 -38.84
CA PRO A 70 -31.11 -36.53 -40.04
C PRO A 70 -31.66 -35.51 -41.06
N THR A 71 -30.78 -34.71 -41.66
CA THR A 71 -31.15 -33.69 -42.67
C THR A 71 -30.73 -34.16 -44.08
N PRO A 72 -31.53 -33.95 -45.14
CA PRO A 72 -31.26 -34.47 -46.48
C PRO A 72 -30.27 -33.59 -47.27
N MET A 73 -29.54 -34.20 -48.21
CA MET A 73 -28.66 -33.50 -49.14
C MET A 73 -29.47 -32.73 -50.19
N VAL A 74 -29.28 -31.41 -50.26
CA VAL A 74 -29.68 -30.57 -51.39
C VAL A 74 -28.51 -29.66 -51.74
N SER A 75 -28.07 -29.72 -52.99
CA SER A 75 -26.99 -28.93 -53.57
C SER A 75 -27.44 -27.49 -53.87
N THR A 76 -26.68 -26.48 -53.43
CA THR A 76 -26.83 -25.06 -53.80
C THR A 76 -25.45 -24.47 -54.19
N PRO A 77 -25.39 -23.46 -55.07
CA PRO A 77 -24.17 -22.99 -55.76
C PRO A 77 -23.30 -22.10 -54.84
N PRO A 78 -22.02 -21.80 -55.20
CA PRO A 78 -21.05 -21.32 -54.23
C PRO A 78 -21.35 -19.90 -53.74
N GLU A 79 -21.63 -19.79 -52.44
CA GLU A 79 -21.77 -18.55 -51.70
C GLU A 79 -20.38 -17.97 -51.39
N SER A 80 -20.25 -16.65 -51.54
CA SER A 80 -19.00 -15.91 -51.29
C SER A 80 -18.48 -16.18 -49.88
N GLN A 81 -17.20 -16.53 -49.77
CA GLN A 81 -16.53 -16.75 -48.48
C GLN A 81 -16.64 -15.51 -47.59
N GLN A 82 -17.51 -15.56 -46.59
CA GLN A 82 -17.34 -14.74 -45.40
C GLN A 82 -16.06 -15.21 -44.69
N PRO A 83 -15.21 -14.29 -44.21
CA PRO A 83 -13.98 -14.69 -43.54
C PRO A 83 -14.34 -15.49 -42.28
N GLU A 84 -13.63 -16.61 -42.11
CA GLU A 84 -13.69 -17.44 -40.91
C GLU A 84 -13.74 -16.56 -39.65
N ASN A 85 -14.61 -16.92 -38.71
CA ASN A 85 -14.61 -16.37 -37.37
C ASN A 85 -13.19 -16.40 -36.83
N MET A 86 -12.48 -15.27 -36.92
CA MET A 86 -11.17 -15.09 -36.32
C MET A 86 -11.35 -15.27 -34.83
N ILE A 87 -11.02 -16.46 -34.32
CA ILE A 87 -10.75 -16.65 -32.91
C ILE A 87 -9.61 -15.68 -32.62
N PRO A 88 -9.84 -14.61 -31.85
CA PRO A 88 -8.78 -13.64 -31.58
C PRO A 88 -7.64 -14.40 -30.89
N PRO A 89 -6.37 -14.14 -31.27
CA PRO A 89 -5.24 -14.80 -30.66
C PRO A 89 -5.35 -14.65 -29.13
N ARG A 90 -5.20 -15.78 -28.43
CA ARG A 90 -5.16 -15.78 -26.97
C ARG A 90 -4.08 -14.79 -26.55
N ARG A 91 -4.47 -13.84 -25.68
CA ARG A 91 -3.65 -12.72 -25.22
C ARG A 91 -2.24 -13.22 -24.89
N GLY A 92 -1.24 -12.79 -25.67
CA GLY A 92 0.10 -13.37 -25.62
C GLY A 92 0.84 -13.04 -24.33
N GLU A 93 1.27 -14.08 -23.61
CA GLU A 93 2.28 -13.97 -22.55
C GLU A 93 3.64 -13.48 -23.09
N ALA A 94 3.90 -13.72 -24.38
CA ALA A 94 5.16 -13.39 -25.06
C ALA A 94 5.49 -11.89 -25.12
N GLU A 95 4.49 -11.00 -25.03
CA GLU A 95 4.69 -9.54 -25.08
C GLU A 95 4.42 -8.83 -23.74
N GLY A 96 4.34 -9.59 -22.64
CA GLY A 96 4.34 -9.02 -21.28
C GLY A 96 3.07 -8.29 -20.85
N VAL A 97 1.95 -8.47 -21.56
CA VAL A 97 0.65 -7.89 -21.19
C VAL A 97 -0.15 -8.91 -20.38
N SER A 98 -0.29 -8.68 -19.07
CA SER A 98 -1.05 -9.60 -18.20
C SER A 98 -2.55 -9.64 -18.56
N LEU A 99 -3.13 -10.84 -18.56
CA LEU A 99 -4.54 -11.13 -18.84
C LEU A 99 -5.56 -10.49 -17.88
N LYS A 100 -5.13 -9.91 -16.76
CA LYS A 100 -6.05 -9.54 -15.65
C LYS A 100 -6.67 -8.14 -15.71
N SER A 101 -6.30 -7.28 -16.66
CA SER A 101 -6.65 -5.85 -16.60
C SER A 101 -7.85 -5.42 -17.46
N PHE A 102 -8.89 -6.24 -17.57
CA PHE A 102 -10.18 -5.77 -18.11
C PHE A 102 -11.31 -6.33 -17.24
N ARG A 103 -11.86 -5.51 -16.35
CA ARG A 103 -13.19 -5.78 -15.77
C ARG A 103 -14.20 -5.38 -16.82
N PRO A 104 -14.93 -6.31 -17.48
CA PRO A 104 -15.98 -5.91 -18.39
C PRO A 104 -17.06 -5.20 -17.57
N LEU A 105 -17.37 -3.95 -17.89
CA LEU A 105 -18.64 -3.37 -17.47
C LEU A 105 -19.73 -4.20 -18.15
N LEU A 106 -20.69 -4.75 -17.40
CA LEU A 106 -21.81 -5.47 -17.99
C LEU A 106 -22.52 -4.54 -18.98
N GLY A 107 -22.57 -4.92 -20.26
CA GLY A 107 -23.28 -4.21 -21.31
C GLY A 107 -22.46 -3.14 -22.09
N ALA A 108 -21.21 -2.86 -21.73
CA ALA A 108 -20.37 -1.97 -22.54
C ALA A 108 -19.83 -2.70 -23.79
N PRO A 109 -19.87 -2.09 -24.99
CA PRO A 109 -19.25 -2.68 -26.18
C PRO A 109 -17.75 -2.86 -25.94
N LYS A 110 -17.24 -4.08 -26.13
CA LYS A 110 -15.81 -4.36 -26.06
C LYS A 110 -15.14 -3.78 -27.30
N TYR A 111 -14.23 -2.83 -27.11
CA TYR A 111 -13.39 -2.34 -28.19
C TYR A 111 -12.44 -3.44 -28.68
N SER A 112 -12.34 -3.62 -29.99
CA SER A 112 -11.50 -4.64 -30.63
C SER A 112 -10.04 -4.18 -30.71
N TRP A 113 -9.33 -4.27 -29.59
CA TRP A 113 -7.90 -3.94 -29.51
C TRP A 113 -7.06 -4.89 -30.38
N THR A 114 -6.11 -4.33 -31.13
CA THR A 114 -5.09 -5.09 -31.88
C THR A 114 -3.72 -4.97 -31.18
N ASN A 115 -2.80 -5.89 -31.45
CA ASN A 115 -1.45 -5.84 -30.88
C ASN A 115 -0.73 -4.53 -31.23
N LYS A 116 -0.93 -4.01 -32.44
CA LYS A 116 -0.34 -2.72 -32.88
C LYS A 116 -0.85 -1.55 -32.05
N LEU A 117 -2.15 -1.52 -31.74
CA LEU A 117 -2.75 -0.47 -30.91
C LEU A 117 -2.26 -0.53 -29.46
N LEU A 118 -2.11 -1.74 -28.90
CA LEU A 118 -1.59 -1.91 -27.54
C LEU A 118 -0.10 -1.57 -27.44
N ALA A 119 0.70 -1.98 -28.43
CA ALA A 119 2.12 -1.64 -28.47
C ALA A 119 2.35 -0.12 -28.59
N TRP A 120 1.52 0.56 -29.39
CA TRP A 120 1.59 2.02 -29.59
C TRP A 120 1.35 2.82 -28.30
N GLN A 121 0.66 2.26 -27.31
CA GLN A 121 0.39 2.95 -26.03
C GLN A 121 1.64 3.07 -25.13
N LYS A 122 2.70 2.29 -25.38
CA LYS A 122 3.94 2.39 -24.61
C LYS A 122 4.63 3.72 -24.93
N THR A 123 5.02 4.43 -23.87
CA THR A 123 5.69 5.72 -24.01
C THR A 123 7.11 5.52 -24.54
N GLY A 124 7.58 6.42 -25.42
CA GLY A 124 8.94 6.34 -25.97
C GLY A 124 10.05 6.81 -25.03
N PHE A 125 9.74 7.70 -24.07
CA PHE A 125 10.74 8.35 -23.22
C PHE A 125 10.31 8.56 -21.76
N HIS A 126 9.08 8.22 -21.38
CA HIS A 126 8.70 8.22 -19.97
C HIS A 126 9.17 6.92 -19.33
N PHE A 127 9.64 7.00 -18.09
CA PHE A 127 9.96 5.79 -17.35
C PHE A 127 8.69 4.94 -17.19
N GLN A 128 8.80 3.68 -17.57
CA GLN A 128 7.85 2.65 -17.22
C GLN A 128 8.62 1.37 -16.90
N PRO A 129 8.20 0.57 -15.92
CA PRO A 129 8.76 -0.76 -15.78
C PRO A 129 8.55 -1.55 -17.07
N LYS A 130 9.37 -2.58 -17.31
CA LYS A 130 9.22 -3.47 -18.47
C LYS A 130 7.75 -3.96 -18.61
N LYS A 131 7.05 -4.12 -17.48
CA LYS A 131 5.61 -4.39 -17.34
C LYS A 131 5.11 -3.87 -15.97
N ASN A 132 3.79 -3.77 -15.75
CA ASN A 132 3.11 -3.53 -14.45
C ASN A 132 3.22 -2.10 -13.82
N TRP A 133 3.01 -1.94 -12.50
CA TRP A 133 2.78 -0.67 -11.74
C TRP A 133 4.08 0.03 -11.25
N MET A 134 4.07 1.32 -10.82
CA MET A 134 5.28 2.06 -10.37
C MET A 134 5.12 3.32 -9.44
N ASN A 135 6.18 3.78 -8.72
CA ASN A 135 6.37 5.01 -7.85
C ASN A 135 7.84 5.60 -7.91
N GLY A 136 8.26 6.64 -7.13
CA GLY A 136 9.32 7.68 -7.38
C GLY A 136 10.86 7.51 -7.07
N PRO A 137 11.73 8.58 -7.27
CA PRO A 137 13.22 8.54 -7.20
C PRO A 137 13.96 9.09 -5.94
N VAL A 138 15.26 8.75 -5.79
CA VAL A 138 16.29 9.29 -4.86
C VAL A 138 17.68 9.37 -5.55
N PHE A 139 18.58 10.31 -5.18
CA PHE A 139 19.96 10.38 -5.71
C PHE A 139 21.01 9.90 -4.70
N TYR A 140 21.87 8.95 -5.09
CA TYR A 140 22.90 8.37 -4.24
C TYR A 140 24.16 8.03 -5.05
N LYS A 141 25.35 8.39 -4.54
CA LYS A 141 26.67 8.08 -5.15
C LYS A 141 26.76 8.31 -6.67
N GLY A 142 26.16 9.40 -7.15
CA GLY A 142 26.20 9.79 -8.56
C GLY A 142 25.13 9.14 -9.44
N TRP A 143 24.23 8.34 -8.88
CA TRP A 143 23.10 7.73 -9.58
C TRP A 143 21.78 8.22 -9.03
N TYR A 144 20.81 8.45 -9.90
CA TYR A 144 19.41 8.50 -9.53
C TYR A 144 18.89 7.07 -9.44
N HIS A 145 18.38 6.66 -8.29
CA HIS A 145 17.67 5.41 -8.06
C HIS A 145 16.17 5.70 -8.10
N PHE A 146 15.38 4.80 -8.67
CA PHE A 146 13.93 4.89 -8.75
C PHE A 146 13.34 3.58 -8.26
N PHE A 147 12.57 3.66 -7.18
CA PHE A 147 11.95 2.52 -6.52
C PHE A 147 10.46 2.60 -6.68
N TYR A 148 9.86 1.49 -7.07
CA TYR A 148 8.51 1.54 -7.58
C TYR A 148 7.69 0.32 -7.21
N GLN A 149 6.47 0.53 -6.70
CA GLN A 149 5.55 -0.55 -6.39
C GLN A 149 5.27 -1.37 -7.65
N TYR A 150 5.60 -2.64 -7.66
CA TYR A 150 5.56 -3.50 -8.83
C TYR A 150 4.89 -4.82 -8.46
N ASN A 151 3.91 -5.24 -9.26
CA ASN A 151 3.33 -6.57 -9.15
C ASN A 151 4.05 -7.50 -10.13
N PRO A 152 4.94 -8.42 -9.72
CA PRO A 152 5.65 -9.30 -10.66
C PRO A 152 4.73 -10.29 -11.40
N TYR A 153 3.51 -10.51 -10.89
CA TYR A 153 2.58 -11.53 -11.36
C TYR A 153 1.39 -10.99 -12.18
N GLY A 154 1.29 -9.68 -12.38
CA GLY A 154 0.17 -9.12 -13.14
C GLY A 154 0.17 -7.61 -13.29
N ALA A 155 -0.66 -7.14 -14.21
CA ALA A 155 -0.86 -5.73 -14.54
C ALA A 155 -2.02 -5.10 -13.76
N VAL A 156 -2.33 -5.66 -12.58
CA VAL A 156 -3.35 -5.15 -11.64
C VAL A 156 -2.70 -5.00 -10.27
N TRP A 157 -3.28 -4.17 -9.41
CA TRP A 157 -2.77 -4.02 -8.05
C TRP A 157 -2.89 -5.34 -7.24
N GLY A 158 -1.85 -5.66 -6.47
CA GLY A 158 -1.70 -6.88 -5.67
C GLY A 158 -0.26 -7.42 -5.71
N ASN A 159 0.14 -8.25 -4.74
CA ASN A 159 1.48 -8.83 -4.65
C ASN A 159 2.61 -7.79 -4.80
N ILE A 160 2.47 -6.66 -4.10
CA ILE A 160 3.32 -5.49 -4.31
C ILE A 160 4.74 -5.77 -3.76
N ALA A 161 5.73 -5.61 -4.63
CA ALA A 161 7.16 -5.57 -4.34
C ALA A 161 7.73 -4.21 -4.79
N TRP A 162 9.00 -3.91 -4.49
CA TRP A 162 9.69 -2.76 -5.07
C TRP A 162 10.57 -3.19 -6.22
N GLY A 163 10.20 -2.78 -7.44
CA GLY A 163 11.12 -2.76 -8.57
C GLY A 163 12.14 -1.64 -8.41
N HIS A 164 13.27 -1.77 -9.09
CA HIS A 164 14.39 -0.85 -8.98
C HIS A 164 14.96 -0.52 -10.36
N ALA A 165 15.21 0.76 -10.62
CA ALA A 165 15.97 1.22 -11.76
C ALA A 165 16.94 2.33 -11.35
N VAL A 166 18.00 2.50 -12.12
CA VAL A 166 18.98 3.58 -11.94
C VAL A 166 19.20 4.37 -13.22
N SER A 167 19.56 5.64 -13.08
CA SER A 167 19.88 6.54 -14.18
C SER A 167 20.97 7.52 -13.77
N ARG A 168 21.72 8.05 -14.74
CA ARG A 168 22.66 9.17 -14.53
C ARG A 168 22.03 10.53 -14.83
N ASP A 169 20.88 10.57 -15.50
CA ASP A 169 20.30 11.79 -16.07
C ASP A 169 18.77 11.90 -15.92
N LEU A 170 18.14 10.97 -15.20
CA LEU A 170 16.68 10.83 -15.04
C LEU A 170 15.92 10.49 -16.33
N ILE A 171 16.62 10.23 -17.44
CA ILE A 171 16.02 9.94 -18.76
C ILE A 171 16.35 8.51 -19.21
N HIS A 172 17.62 8.13 -19.15
CA HIS A 172 18.09 6.81 -19.57
C HIS A 172 18.18 5.89 -18.36
N TRP A 173 17.25 4.93 -18.29
CA TRP A 173 17.10 4.06 -17.13
C TRP A 173 17.63 2.65 -17.38
N ARG A 174 18.36 2.11 -16.42
CA ARG A 174 18.76 0.71 -16.33
C ARG A 174 17.92 0.04 -15.25
N HIS A 175 17.10 -0.93 -15.64
CA HIS A 175 16.38 -1.77 -14.68
C HIS A 175 17.35 -2.72 -13.96
N LEU A 176 17.17 -2.84 -12.65
CA LEU A 176 17.88 -3.74 -11.74
C LEU A 176 16.94 -4.83 -11.22
N PRO A 177 17.44 -5.83 -10.48
CA PRO A 177 16.60 -6.75 -9.72
C PRO A 177 15.61 -6.03 -8.79
N MET A 178 14.59 -6.73 -8.31
CA MET A 178 13.68 -6.16 -7.30
C MET A 178 14.48 -5.89 -6.02
N ALA A 179 14.33 -4.69 -5.47
CA ALA A 179 15.03 -4.29 -4.26
C ALA A 179 14.40 -4.90 -3.00
N MET A 180 13.07 -4.97 -2.95
CA MET A 180 12.32 -5.45 -1.78
C MET A 180 11.16 -6.32 -2.23
N VAL A 181 10.99 -7.48 -1.61
CA VAL A 181 9.90 -8.43 -1.90
C VAL A 181 9.14 -8.80 -0.63
N PRO A 182 7.86 -9.22 -0.71
CA PRO A 182 7.14 -9.78 0.43
C PRO A 182 7.71 -11.15 0.81
N ASP A 183 8.41 -11.24 1.93
CA ASP A 183 9.07 -12.46 2.40
C ASP A 183 9.06 -12.63 3.92
N ASP A 184 8.49 -11.67 4.67
CA ASP A 184 8.35 -11.71 6.12
C ASP A 184 6.89 -11.46 6.55
N TRP A 185 6.52 -11.91 7.75
CA TRP A 185 5.13 -11.82 8.25
C TRP A 185 4.57 -10.39 8.28
N TYR A 186 5.43 -9.39 8.50
CA TYR A 186 5.05 -7.99 8.64
C TYR A 186 4.80 -7.27 7.30
N ASP A 187 5.19 -7.90 6.18
CA ASP A 187 4.94 -7.37 4.83
C ASP A 187 4.48 -8.43 3.82
N ILE A 188 4.06 -9.61 4.30
CA ILE A 188 3.69 -10.76 3.48
C ILE A 188 2.59 -10.45 2.45
N ASN A 189 1.69 -9.51 2.76
CA ASN A 189 0.62 -9.08 1.86
C ASN A 189 1.04 -7.90 0.95
N GLY A 190 2.27 -7.38 1.11
CA GLY A 190 2.87 -6.41 0.21
C GLY A 190 3.88 -5.47 0.89
N VAL A 191 4.92 -5.12 0.15
CA VAL A 191 5.87 -4.03 0.43
C VAL A 191 5.36 -2.77 -0.24
N TRP A 192 4.62 -1.94 0.48
CA TRP A 192 3.95 -0.76 -0.05
C TRP A 192 4.88 0.46 -0.05
N THR A 193 4.31 1.65 -0.23
CA THR A 193 5.01 2.93 -0.34
C THR A 193 5.89 3.24 0.86
N GLY A 194 6.91 4.03 0.60
CA GLY A 194 7.92 4.41 1.58
C GLY A 194 8.85 5.45 0.99
N SER A 195 9.77 5.93 1.82
CA SER A 195 10.70 7.00 1.48
C SER A 195 12.11 6.66 1.94
N ALA A 196 13.08 7.24 1.23
CA ALA A 196 14.49 7.09 1.53
C ALA A 196 15.02 8.32 2.27
N THR A 197 15.84 8.12 3.29
CA THR A 197 16.55 9.20 3.99
C THR A 197 18.05 8.92 3.96
N ILE A 198 18.84 9.90 3.55
CA ILE A 198 20.30 9.87 3.66
C ILE A 198 20.67 10.51 5.00
N LEU A 199 21.34 9.75 5.85
CA LEU A 199 21.80 10.22 7.16
C LEU A 199 23.05 11.09 7.02
N GLU A 200 23.38 11.85 8.08
CA GLU A 200 24.55 12.74 8.09
C GLU A 200 25.87 11.99 7.85
N ASP A 201 25.94 10.71 8.24
CA ASP A 201 27.10 9.85 8.01
C ASP A 201 27.13 9.19 6.60
N GLY A 202 26.18 9.55 5.73
CA GLY A 202 26.07 9.06 4.36
C GLY A 202 25.39 7.69 4.22
N ARG A 203 24.95 7.07 5.33
CA ARG A 203 24.12 5.86 5.24
C ARG A 203 22.75 6.18 4.67
N LEU A 204 22.22 5.27 3.86
CA LEU A 204 20.87 5.35 3.32
C LEU A 204 19.96 4.42 4.12
N VAL A 205 18.81 4.93 4.55
CA VAL A 205 17.77 4.14 5.21
C VAL A 205 16.47 4.29 4.45
N MET A 206 15.66 3.22 4.41
CA MET A 206 14.34 3.22 3.83
C MET A 206 13.30 2.87 4.89
N LEU A 207 12.33 3.74 5.08
CA LEU A 207 11.14 3.47 5.86
C LEU A 207 10.00 3.20 4.89
N TYR A 208 9.29 2.09 5.05
CA TYR A 208 8.21 1.68 4.15
C TYR A 208 7.05 1.05 4.90
N THR A 209 5.87 1.06 4.29
CA THR A 209 4.70 0.37 4.84
C THR A 209 4.68 -1.09 4.39
N GLY A 210 4.58 -2.02 5.33
CA GLY A 210 4.22 -3.41 5.08
C GLY A 210 2.76 -3.68 5.38
N SER A 211 2.17 -4.63 4.65
CA SER A 211 0.86 -5.19 4.98
C SER A 211 1.05 -6.57 5.61
N THR A 212 0.70 -6.72 6.89
CA THR A 212 0.81 -8.00 7.60
C THR A 212 -0.18 -9.03 7.06
N ASN A 213 -0.08 -10.28 7.51
CA ASN A 213 -1.05 -11.35 7.25
C ASN A 213 -2.50 -10.98 7.62
N GLU A 214 -2.74 -10.22 8.70
CA GLU A 214 -4.08 -9.69 9.05
C GLU A 214 -4.44 -8.40 8.28
N SER A 215 -3.63 -8.01 7.29
CA SER A 215 -3.78 -6.75 6.53
C SER A 215 -3.70 -5.50 7.41
N VAL A 216 -2.89 -5.55 8.47
CA VAL A 216 -2.52 -4.36 9.26
C VAL A 216 -1.39 -3.64 8.54
N GLN A 217 -1.48 -2.32 8.45
CA GLN A 217 -0.41 -1.47 7.93
C GLN A 217 0.58 -1.15 9.04
N VAL A 218 1.83 -1.54 8.85
CA VAL A 218 2.93 -1.35 9.80
C VAL A 218 4.10 -0.70 9.08
N GLN A 219 4.98 0.01 9.78
CA GLN A 219 6.18 0.59 9.17
C GLN A 219 7.40 -0.27 9.45
N ASN A 220 8.20 -0.46 8.41
CA ASN A 220 9.32 -1.36 8.37
C ASN A 220 10.54 -0.60 7.84
N LEU A 221 11.71 -1.05 8.28
CA LEU A 221 12.98 -0.42 8.00
C LEU A 221 13.85 -1.35 7.16
N ALA A 222 14.52 -0.79 6.16
CA ALA A 222 15.47 -1.49 5.32
C ALA A 222 16.69 -0.62 5.00
N TYR A 223 17.78 -1.29 4.63
CA TYR A 223 19.07 -0.68 4.33
C TYR A 223 19.73 -1.38 3.14
N PRO A 224 20.63 -0.71 2.39
CA PRO A 224 21.48 -1.40 1.43
C PRO A 224 22.31 -2.48 2.14
N ALA A 225 22.39 -3.67 1.55
CA ALA A 225 23.24 -4.75 2.04
C ALA A 225 24.73 -4.37 1.93
N ASP A 226 25.08 -3.69 0.85
CA ASP A 226 26.40 -3.12 0.61
C ASP A 226 26.27 -1.62 0.27
N PRO A 227 26.48 -0.71 1.24
CA PRO A 227 26.48 0.73 0.98
C PRO A 227 27.60 1.19 0.04
N SER A 228 28.62 0.36 -0.22
CA SER A 228 29.70 0.66 -1.15
C SER A 228 29.29 0.47 -2.61
N ASP A 229 28.33 -0.42 -2.89
CA ASP A 229 27.75 -0.62 -4.20
C ASP A 229 26.99 0.64 -4.65
N PRO A 230 27.45 1.35 -5.70
CA PRO A 230 26.77 2.55 -6.19
C PRO A 230 25.40 2.25 -6.83
N LEU A 231 25.11 0.98 -7.14
CA LEU A 231 23.82 0.57 -7.72
C LEU A 231 22.80 0.16 -6.66
N LEU A 232 23.22 -0.11 -5.43
CA LEU A 232 22.38 -0.55 -4.31
C LEU A 232 21.48 -1.73 -4.68
N VAL A 233 22.07 -2.77 -5.29
CA VAL A 233 21.31 -3.91 -5.83
C VAL A 233 20.60 -4.68 -4.73
N ASP A 234 21.31 -4.96 -3.63
CA ASP A 234 20.83 -5.81 -2.55
C ASP A 234 20.43 -4.98 -1.32
N TRP A 235 19.33 -5.37 -0.68
CA TRP A 235 18.75 -4.71 0.48
C TRP A 235 18.50 -5.71 1.61
N VAL A 236 18.66 -5.25 2.85
CA VAL A 236 18.42 -6.01 4.07
C VAL A 236 17.31 -5.34 4.87
N LYS A 237 16.30 -6.12 5.25
CA LYS A 237 15.26 -5.69 6.18
C LYS A 237 15.78 -5.76 7.62
N TYR A 238 15.45 -4.76 8.42
CA TYR A 238 15.81 -4.75 9.83
C TYR A 238 15.16 -5.95 10.56
N PRO A 239 15.92 -6.80 11.26
CA PRO A 239 15.36 -7.98 11.94
C PRO A 239 14.32 -7.67 13.03
N GLY A 240 14.31 -6.43 13.55
CA GLY A 240 13.32 -5.98 14.53
C GLY A 240 12.06 -5.37 13.90
N ASN A 241 11.82 -5.56 12.61
CA ASN A 241 10.59 -5.13 11.96
C ASN A 241 9.35 -5.87 12.51
N PRO A 242 8.18 -5.21 12.56
CA PRO A 242 7.95 -3.81 12.21
C PRO A 242 8.46 -2.84 13.29
N VAL A 243 8.98 -1.69 12.88
CA VAL A 243 9.47 -0.64 13.80
C VAL A 243 8.38 0.29 14.31
N LEU A 244 7.23 0.36 13.61
CA LEU A 244 6.05 1.10 14.04
C LEU A 244 4.77 0.34 13.70
N VAL A 245 3.82 0.40 14.62
CA VAL A 245 2.45 -0.10 14.44
C VAL A 245 1.45 1.06 14.55
N PRO A 246 0.21 0.92 14.06
CA PRO A 246 -0.80 1.96 14.21
C PRO A 246 -0.98 2.35 15.68
N PRO A 247 -0.86 3.64 16.04
CA PRO A 247 -1.04 4.07 17.42
C PRO A 247 -2.51 4.00 17.84
N PRO A 248 -2.83 4.04 19.15
CA PRO A 248 -4.20 4.05 19.64
C PRO A 248 -5.06 5.12 18.96
N GLY A 249 -6.27 4.74 18.54
CA GLY A 249 -7.21 5.62 17.84
C GLY A 249 -7.02 5.67 16.31
N ILE A 250 -5.93 5.11 15.78
CA ILE A 250 -5.72 4.97 14.33
C ILE A 250 -6.12 3.56 13.88
N GLY A 251 -6.90 3.50 12.79
CA GLY A 251 -7.35 2.23 12.23
C GLY A 251 -6.18 1.42 11.64
N SER A 252 -6.28 0.09 11.71
CA SER A 252 -5.24 -0.82 11.19
C SER A 252 -4.94 -0.68 9.70
N LYS A 253 -5.85 -0.07 8.93
CA LYS A 253 -5.73 0.18 7.48
C LYS A 253 -5.58 1.66 7.13
N ASP A 254 -5.27 2.49 8.12
CA ASP A 254 -5.20 3.94 8.00
C ASP A 254 -3.86 4.49 8.53
N PHE A 255 -2.76 3.77 8.31
CA PHE A 255 -1.43 4.13 8.83
C PHE A 255 -0.33 3.74 7.84
N ARG A 256 0.01 4.64 6.89
CA ARG A 256 0.93 4.31 5.80
C ARG A 256 1.64 5.51 5.20
N ASP A 257 2.61 5.21 4.35
CA ASP A 257 3.36 6.14 3.52
C ASP A 257 4.25 7.09 4.35
N PRO A 258 5.26 6.54 5.06
CA PRO A 258 6.21 7.36 5.80
C PRO A 258 7.04 8.23 4.85
N THR A 259 7.25 9.49 5.23
CA THR A 259 8.00 10.46 4.43
C THR A 259 9.50 10.30 4.58
N THR A 260 10.24 10.99 3.71
CA THR A 260 11.65 11.31 3.98
C THR A 260 11.74 12.05 5.31
N ALA A 261 12.71 11.67 6.14
CA ALA A 261 12.94 12.32 7.42
C ALA A 261 13.87 13.52 7.26
N TRP A 262 13.72 14.51 8.15
CA TRP A 262 14.61 15.66 8.25
C TRP A 262 15.22 15.75 9.63
N LEU A 263 16.45 16.25 9.71
CA LEU A 263 17.11 16.48 10.98
C LEU A 263 16.56 17.75 11.64
N THR A 264 16.15 17.64 12.90
CA THR A 264 15.68 18.76 13.71
C THR A 264 16.87 19.49 14.36
N PRO A 265 16.73 20.77 14.72
CA PRO A 265 17.75 21.50 15.49
C PRO A 265 18.12 20.85 16.84
N GLN A 266 17.26 19.96 17.35
CA GLN A 266 17.48 19.21 18.60
C GLN A 266 18.28 17.92 18.40
N GLY A 267 18.77 17.64 17.19
CA GLY A 267 19.56 16.45 16.87
C GLY A 267 18.73 15.16 16.84
N LYS A 268 17.41 15.26 16.62
CA LYS A 268 16.53 14.13 16.32
C LYS A 268 16.11 14.17 14.85
N TRP A 269 15.93 13.03 14.23
CA TRP A 269 15.24 12.93 12.94
C TRP A 269 13.74 13.00 13.15
N ARG A 270 13.04 13.69 12.26
CA ARG A 270 11.58 13.81 12.24
C ARG A 270 11.03 13.42 10.89
N PHE A 271 9.89 12.77 10.87
CA PHE A 271 9.14 12.44 9.66
C PHE A 271 7.65 12.38 10.00
N ILE A 272 6.84 12.25 8.96
CA ILE A 272 5.38 12.15 9.12
C ILE A 272 4.82 10.90 8.46
N ILE A 273 3.62 10.53 8.90
CA ILE A 273 2.84 9.44 8.30
C ILE A 273 1.42 9.96 8.05
N GLY A 274 0.91 9.71 6.84
CA GLY A 274 -0.46 10.01 6.47
C GLY A 274 -1.45 9.09 7.18
N SER A 275 -2.55 9.66 7.67
CA SER A 275 -3.60 8.91 8.36
C SER A 275 -4.96 9.60 8.25
N LYS A 276 -5.97 9.07 8.96
CA LYS A 276 -7.25 9.73 9.17
C LYS A 276 -7.82 9.46 10.56
N LEU A 277 -8.63 10.41 11.03
CA LEU A 277 -9.57 10.23 12.12
C LEU A 277 -10.98 10.43 11.57
N ASN A 278 -11.78 9.37 11.54
CA ASN A 278 -13.09 9.36 10.88
C ASN A 278 -12.96 9.79 9.39
N LYS A 279 -13.47 10.98 9.05
CA LYS A 279 -13.39 11.59 7.70
C LYS A 279 -12.35 12.71 7.61
N THR A 280 -11.61 12.98 8.68
CA THR A 280 -10.59 14.02 8.73
C THR A 280 -9.24 13.40 8.39
N GLY A 281 -8.63 13.84 7.29
CA GLY A 281 -7.25 13.46 6.97
C GLY A 281 -6.29 14.19 7.89
N ILE A 282 -5.26 13.46 8.33
CA ILE A 282 -4.32 13.93 9.33
C ILE A 282 -2.88 13.53 8.96
N SER A 283 -1.92 14.25 9.52
CA SER A 283 -0.50 13.91 9.46
C SER A 283 0.05 13.72 10.88
N LEU A 284 0.43 12.48 11.19
CA LEU A 284 1.07 12.09 12.44
C LEU A 284 2.56 12.46 12.37
N VAL A 285 3.15 12.88 13.50
CA VAL A 285 4.55 13.31 13.57
C VAL A 285 5.34 12.43 14.51
N TYR A 286 6.47 11.92 14.02
CA TYR A 286 7.35 11.06 14.81
C TYR A 286 8.76 11.62 14.85
N ASP A 287 9.36 11.54 16.03
CA ASP A 287 10.80 11.75 16.22
C ASP A 287 11.52 10.40 16.39
N THR A 288 12.77 10.32 15.93
CA THR A 288 13.67 9.19 16.15
C THR A 288 15.13 9.66 16.25
N LYS A 289 15.97 8.88 16.92
CA LYS A 289 17.43 9.10 16.93
C LYS A 289 18.19 8.05 16.13
N ASP A 290 17.60 6.87 15.93
CA ASP A 290 18.28 5.68 15.41
C ASP A 290 17.50 4.97 14.30
N PHE A 291 16.32 5.49 13.92
CA PHE A 291 15.36 4.88 13.00
C PHE A 291 14.83 3.51 13.46
N LYS A 292 15.07 3.10 14.71
CA LYS A 292 14.61 1.83 15.26
C LYS A 292 13.60 2.06 16.38
N THR A 293 13.75 3.17 17.09
CA THR A 293 12.87 3.62 18.16
C THR A 293 12.24 4.96 17.80
N TYR A 294 10.95 5.09 18.09
CA TYR A 294 10.14 6.20 17.60
C TYR A 294 9.27 6.78 18.71
N GLU A 295 9.23 8.11 18.77
CA GLU A 295 8.41 8.88 19.68
C GLU A 295 7.30 9.56 18.87
N LEU A 296 6.05 9.14 19.09
CA LEU A 296 4.89 9.86 18.56
C LEU A 296 4.77 11.19 19.31
N LEU A 297 4.83 12.30 18.58
CA LEU A 297 4.69 13.61 19.19
C LEU A 297 3.22 13.93 19.47
N ASN A 298 2.98 14.68 20.53
CA ASN A 298 1.66 15.19 20.84
C ASN A 298 1.19 16.18 19.76
N GLY A 299 -0.02 15.97 19.26
CA GLY A 299 -0.63 16.79 18.22
C GLY A 299 -0.42 16.23 16.81
N LEU A 300 -0.87 16.99 15.83
CA LEU A 300 -0.79 16.67 14.41
C LEU A 300 0.02 17.75 13.72
N LEU A 301 0.77 17.41 12.66
CA LEU A 301 1.40 18.44 11.83
C LEU A 301 0.32 19.29 11.15
N HIS A 302 -0.68 18.63 10.59
CA HIS A 302 -1.84 19.27 9.98
C HIS A 302 -3.03 18.31 9.92
N SER A 303 -4.23 18.87 9.74
CA SER A 303 -5.46 18.09 9.58
C SER A 303 -6.50 18.87 8.78
N VAL A 304 -7.24 18.20 7.89
CA VAL A 304 -8.34 18.82 7.14
C VAL A 304 -9.59 17.93 7.17
N PRO A 305 -10.72 18.41 7.73
CA PRO A 305 -11.98 17.66 7.76
C PRO A 305 -12.50 17.31 6.36
N GLY A 306 -13.14 16.14 6.23
CA GLY A 306 -13.83 15.72 5.00
C GLY A 306 -12.94 15.21 3.88
N THR A 307 -11.61 15.18 4.05
CA THR A 307 -10.66 14.72 3.03
C THR A 307 -10.47 13.21 3.02
N GLY A 308 -10.83 12.50 4.09
CA GLY A 308 -10.62 11.07 4.21
C GLY A 308 -9.17 10.71 4.53
N MET A 309 -8.67 9.60 3.99
CA MET A 309 -7.30 9.15 4.22
C MET A 309 -6.30 10.05 3.47
N TRP A 310 -5.27 10.51 4.16
CA TRP A 310 -4.11 11.10 3.50
C TRP A 310 -3.10 10.01 3.16
N GLU A 311 -2.81 9.86 1.88
CA GLU A 311 -1.79 8.96 1.34
C GLU A 311 -0.64 9.78 0.78
N CYS A 312 0.58 9.24 0.84
CA CYS A 312 1.79 9.87 0.30
C CYS A 312 1.92 11.37 0.64
N VAL A 313 1.69 11.74 1.91
CA VAL A 313 1.95 13.10 2.38
C VAL A 313 3.43 13.41 2.16
N ASP A 314 3.78 14.64 1.84
CA ASP A 314 5.17 15.06 1.74
C ASP A 314 5.36 16.44 2.39
N ILE A 315 6.54 16.67 2.93
CA ILE A 315 6.95 17.95 3.52
C ILE A 315 8.40 18.24 3.17
N PHE A 316 8.61 19.38 2.52
CA PHE A 316 9.93 19.84 2.14
C PHE A 316 9.98 21.38 2.15
N PRO A 317 11.14 21.97 2.48
CA PRO A 317 11.33 23.40 2.38
C PRO A 317 11.48 23.82 0.91
N VAL A 318 10.98 25.01 0.59
CA VAL A 318 11.22 25.67 -0.70
C VAL A 318 11.90 27.02 -0.46
N SER A 319 12.82 27.38 -1.34
CA SER A 319 13.46 28.69 -1.27
C SER A 319 12.50 29.78 -1.73
N LYS A 320 12.56 30.94 -1.08
CA LYS A 320 11.82 32.14 -1.49
C LYS A 320 12.63 33.08 -2.38
N ILE A 321 13.92 32.77 -2.57
CA ILE A 321 14.91 33.72 -3.14
C ILE A 321 15.63 33.11 -4.35
N VAL A 322 15.92 31.80 -4.30
CA VAL A 322 16.60 31.09 -5.39
C VAL A 322 15.68 30.05 -6.01
N GLU A 323 15.89 29.75 -7.29
CA GLU A 323 15.09 28.77 -8.03
C GLU A 323 15.45 27.31 -7.70
N ASN A 324 16.60 27.09 -7.06
CA ASN A 324 17.08 25.76 -6.71
C ASN A 324 16.30 25.12 -5.55
N GLY A 325 16.17 23.79 -5.59
CA GLY A 325 15.64 23.00 -4.48
C GLY A 325 16.52 23.09 -3.23
N LEU A 326 15.91 22.80 -2.08
CA LEU A 326 16.58 22.77 -0.78
C LEU A 326 16.61 21.33 -0.25
N ASP A 327 17.63 21.03 0.55
CA ASP A 327 17.65 19.79 1.34
C ASP A 327 16.51 19.81 2.37
N THR A 328 15.92 18.66 2.67
CA THR A 328 14.77 18.54 3.61
C THR A 328 15.11 19.04 5.01
N GLY A 329 16.38 18.94 5.44
CA GLY A 329 16.89 19.47 6.71
C GLY A 329 17.15 20.97 6.72
N THR A 330 16.94 21.69 5.60
CA THR A 330 17.21 23.12 5.52
C THR A 330 16.29 23.92 6.43
N THR A 331 16.85 24.52 7.47
CA THR A 331 16.13 25.48 8.33
C THR A 331 16.31 26.91 7.82
N GLY A 332 15.22 27.65 7.65
CA GLY A 332 15.30 29.08 7.33
C GLY A 332 15.97 29.87 8.47
N ARG A 333 16.88 30.79 8.14
CA ARG A 333 17.22 31.87 9.08
C ARG A 333 15.96 32.73 9.22
N LYS A 334 15.42 32.80 10.44
CA LYS A 334 14.31 33.71 10.77
C LYS A 334 14.73 35.15 10.60
#